data_AF-A0A564Q7H1-F1
#
_entry.id   AF-A0A564Q7H1-F1
#
_cell.length_a   1.000
_cell.length_b   1.000
_cell.length_c   1.000
_cell.angle_alpha   90.00
_cell.angle_beta   90.00
_cell.angle_gamma   90.00
#
_symmetry.space_group_name_H-M   'P 1'
#
loop_
_entity.id
_entity.type
_entity.pdbx_description
1 polymer ?
#
loop_
_entity_poly.entity_id
_entity_poly.type
_entity_poly.pdbx_seq_one_letter_code
_entity_poly.pdbx_strand_id
1 'polypeptide(L)'
;MKLPTYREDYFDCSEASAYLEWYLEGAGFRSYIAGSQRFTVHKDHKGISHRWVIVKLKDGRKVSIDPTLLTERNYHPPAIIPDPEGRFMQHTFLYEDYKRWIWEKNYYMTFSAWLERWEEANPFALGDFKEYYQYDRLYPSPEDTIRGRTVCCVWYHMPIGEFDWWNVEPFCREKPFSEWD
;
A
#
# COMPACT_ATOMS: atom_id res chain seq x y z
N MET A 1 7.77 -2.39 10.60
CA MET A 1 8.48 -1.35 9.83
C MET A 1 7.84 -0.02 10.15
N LYS A 2 8.61 1.05 10.36
CA LYS A 2 8.11 2.42 10.51
C LYS A 2 8.75 3.28 9.44
N LEU A 3 7.94 3.91 8.59
CA LEU A 3 8.40 4.75 7.48
C LEU A 3 8.62 6.20 7.96
N PRO A 4 9.40 7.00 7.20
CA PRO A 4 9.53 8.43 7.43
C PRO A 4 8.19 9.16 7.54
N THR A 5 8.22 10.38 8.06
CA THR A 5 7.04 11.25 8.11
C THR A 5 6.54 11.53 6.70
N TYR A 6 5.23 11.35 6.46
CA TYR A 6 4.59 11.72 5.20
C TYR A 6 4.78 13.21 4.90
N ARG A 7 5.25 13.52 3.70
CA ARG A 7 5.36 14.88 3.19
C ARG A 7 5.11 14.87 1.68
N GLU A 8 4.05 15.54 1.26
CA GLU A 8 3.74 15.76 -0.15
C GLU A 8 4.98 16.31 -0.87
N ASP A 9 5.27 15.81 -2.08
CA ASP A 9 6.44 16.13 -2.90
C ASP A 9 7.82 15.77 -2.31
N TYR A 10 7.89 14.95 -1.24
CA TYR A 10 9.17 14.50 -0.66
C TYR A 10 9.18 13.04 -0.22
N PHE A 11 8.15 12.62 0.52
CA PHE A 11 7.91 11.24 0.92
C PHE A 11 6.40 11.04 1.02
N ASP A 12 5.77 10.86 -0.13
CA ASP A 12 4.33 10.78 -0.30
C ASP A 12 3.86 9.31 -0.43
N CYS A 13 2.60 9.11 -0.85
CA CYS A 13 2.00 7.79 -1.04
C CYS A 13 2.79 6.92 -2.02
N SER A 14 3.47 7.55 -2.96
CA SER A 14 4.27 7.01 -4.03
C SER A 14 5.57 6.40 -3.48
N GLU A 15 6.35 7.17 -2.72
CA GLU A 15 7.59 6.70 -2.09
C GLU A 15 7.31 5.65 -1.01
N ALA A 16 6.25 5.87 -0.21
CA ALA A 16 5.83 4.92 0.80
C ALA A 16 5.44 3.57 0.18
N SER A 17 4.75 3.60 -0.96
CA SER A 17 4.36 2.40 -1.72
C SER A 17 5.55 1.70 -2.34
N ALA A 18 6.47 2.43 -2.96
CA ALA A 18 7.69 1.85 -3.52
C ALA A 18 8.53 1.17 -2.43
N TYR A 19 8.70 1.79 -1.27
CA TYR A 19 9.47 1.20 -0.18
C TYR A 19 8.82 -0.09 0.36
N LEU A 20 7.50 -0.08 0.57
CA LEU A 20 6.80 -1.26 1.08
C LEU A 20 6.73 -2.38 0.04
N GLU A 21 6.48 -2.05 -1.22
CA GLU A 21 6.48 -3.03 -2.30
C GLU A 21 7.84 -3.74 -2.35
N TRP A 22 8.94 -2.99 -2.42
CA TRP A 22 10.29 -3.56 -2.38
C TRP A 22 10.55 -4.47 -1.18
N TYR A 23 10.13 -4.05 0.02
CA TYR A 23 10.28 -4.85 1.23
C TYR A 23 9.52 -6.18 1.15
N LEU A 24 8.30 -6.16 0.61
CA LEU A 24 7.46 -7.35 0.44
C LEU A 24 8.03 -8.29 -0.62
N GLU A 25 8.57 -7.75 -1.70
CA GLU A 25 9.24 -8.53 -2.75
C GLU A 25 10.49 -9.22 -2.23
N GLY A 26 11.33 -8.49 -1.49
CA GLY A 26 12.51 -9.06 -0.82
C GLY A 26 12.14 -10.19 0.15
N ALA A 27 10.92 -10.19 0.68
CA ALA A 27 10.36 -11.25 1.50
C ALA A 27 9.66 -12.37 0.71
N GLY A 28 9.66 -12.31 -0.63
CA GLY A 28 9.10 -13.33 -1.53
C GLY A 28 7.60 -13.20 -1.79
N PHE A 29 6.99 -12.06 -1.49
CA PHE A 29 5.60 -11.79 -1.84
C PHE A 29 5.50 -11.27 -3.28
N ARG A 30 4.42 -11.63 -3.96
CA ARG A 30 4.09 -11.06 -5.26
C ARG A 30 3.29 -9.77 -5.07
N SER A 31 3.97 -8.63 -5.12
CA SER A 31 3.35 -7.30 -4.93
C SER A 31 3.27 -6.48 -6.21
N TYR A 32 2.47 -5.42 -6.13
CA TYR A 32 2.24 -4.44 -7.19
C TYR A 32 2.01 -3.08 -6.54
N ILE A 33 2.46 -2.01 -7.19
CA ILE A 33 1.96 -0.69 -6.86
C ILE A 33 0.65 -0.50 -7.62
N ALA A 34 -0.40 -0.17 -6.89
CA ALA A 34 -1.70 0.22 -7.44
C ALA A 34 -1.83 1.74 -7.38
N GLY A 35 -2.52 2.31 -8.36
CA GLY A 35 -2.76 3.75 -8.41
C GLY A 35 -4.14 4.11 -8.92
N SER A 36 -4.66 5.22 -8.38
CA SER A 36 -5.87 5.89 -8.89
C SER A 36 -5.60 7.38 -9.00
N GLN A 37 -5.99 7.98 -10.13
CA GLN A 37 -5.91 9.44 -10.32
C GLN A 37 -7.13 10.18 -9.76
N ARG A 38 -8.16 9.43 -9.36
CA ARG A 38 -9.43 9.94 -8.83
C ARG A 38 -9.77 9.22 -7.54
N PHE A 39 -8.79 9.12 -6.65
CA PHE A 39 -8.99 8.58 -5.33
C PHE A 39 -9.75 9.61 -4.49
N THR A 40 -10.92 9.25 -4.00
CA THR A 40 -11.73 10.15 -3.17
C THR A 40 -11.20 10.09 -1.76
N VAL A 41 -10.65 11.20 -1.26
CA VAL A 41 -10.38 11.35 0.17
C VAL A 41 -11.44 12.25 0.80
N HIS A 42 -12.07 11.72 1.84
CA HIS A 42 -13.15 12.35 2.58
C HIS A 42 -12.75 13.70 3.19
N LYS A 43 -13.06 14.77 2.45
CA LYS A 43 -13.52 16.07 2.98
C LYS A 43 -14.06 17.00 1.88
N ASP A 44 -13.51 16.91 0.66
CA ASP A 44 -13.80 17.90 -0.39
C ASP A 44 -14.37 17.30 -1.70
N HIS A 45 -14.59 15.98 -1.78
CA HIS A 45 -14.94 15.25 -3.02
C HIS A 45 -13.99 15.54 -4.20
N LYS A 46 -12.77 16.01 -3.90
CA LYS A 46 -11.72 16.16 -4.89
C LYS A 46 -11.04 14.82 -5.07
N GLY A 47 -11.08 14.30 -6.29
CA GLY A 47 -10.23 13.19 -6.68
C GLY A 47 -8.78 13.62 -6.55
N ILE A 48 -8.02 12.94 -5.69
CA ILE A 48 -6.58 13.09 -5.58
C ILE A 48 -5.91 11.87 -6.22
N SER A 49 -4.64 12.03 -6.60
CA SER A 49 -3.83 10.86 -6.95
C SER A 49 -3.43 10.14 -5.67
N HIS A 50 -3.65 8.83 -5.60
CA HIS A 50 -3.18 7.99 -4.50
C HIS A 50 -2.53 6.73 -5.04
N ARG A 51 -1.49 6.26 -4.33
CA ARG A 51 -0.77 5.02 -4.63
C ARG A 51 -0.68 4.16 -3.38
N TRP A 52 -0.86 2.86 -3.56
CA TRP A 52 -0.80 1.87 -2.48
C TRP A 52 -0.23 0.56 -3.00
N VAL A 53 -0.09 -0.45 -2.14
CA VAL A 53 0.47 -1.76 -2.51
C VAL A 53 -0.63 -2.81 -2.52
N ILE A 54 -0.59 -3.68 -3.53
CA ILE A 54 -1.42 -4.88 -3.60
C ILE A 54 -0.54 -6.10 -3.55
N VAL A 55 -0.88 -7.03 -2.66
CA VAL A 55 -0.23 -8.35 -2.57
C VAL A 55 -1.15 -9.42 -3.12
N LYS A 56 -0.65 -10.23 -4.06
CA LYS A 56 -1.37 -11.41 -4.55
C LYS A 56 -0.99 -12.65 -3.75
N LEU A 57 -1.97 -13.22 -3.06
CA LEU A 57 -1.82 -14.45 -2.29
C LEU A 57 -1.73 -15.67 -3.23
N LYS A 58 -1.24 -16.81 -2.69
CA LYS A 58 -1.06 -18.07 -3.45
C LYS A 58 -2.35 -18.60 -4.07
N ASP A 59 -3.48 -18.38 -3.42
CA ASP A 59 -4.82 -18.77 -3.92
C ASP A 59 -5.41 -17.77 -4.92
N GLY A 60 -4.64 -16.76 -5.32
CA GLY A 60 -5.02 -15.76 -6.30
C GLY A 60 -5.78 -14.56 -5.72
N ARG A 61 -6.16 -14.57 -4.44
CA ARG A 61 -6.77 -13.41 -3.78
C ARG A 61 -5.79 -12.25 -3.70
N LYS A 62 -6.32 -11.04 -3.64
CA LYS A 62 -5.55 -9.78 -3.53
C LYS A 62 -5.83 -9.12 -2.20
N VAL A 63 -4.80 -8.54 -1.60
CA VAL A 63 -4.88 -7.77 -0.36
C VAL A 63 -4.29 -6.40 -0.62
N SER A 64 -5.05 -5.35 -0.31
CA SER A 64 -4.56 -3.97 -0.40
C SER A 64 -3.93 -3.56 0.92
N ILE A 65 -2.79 -2.88 0.84
CA ILE A 65 -2.03 -2.35 1.97
C ILE A 65 -1.75 -0.89 1.65
N ASP A 66 -2.10 0.02 2.56
CA ASP A 66 -1.79 1.45 2.41
C ASP A 66 -0.55 1.80 3.25
N PRO A 67 0.63 1.93 2.63
CA PRO A 67 1.85 2.25 3.37
C PRO A 67 1.85 3.65 4.00
N THR A 68 0.94 4.55 3.63
CA THR A 68 0.79 5.83 4.34
C THR A 68 0.40 5.61 5.80
N LEU A 69 -0.29 4.49 6.12
CA LEU A 69 -0.59 4.03 7.48
C LEU A 69 0.66 3.49 8.22
N LEU A 70 1.84 3.51 7.61
CA LEU A 70 3.11 3.12 8.25
C LEU A 70 4.03 4.32 8.49
N THR A 71 3.59 5.54 8.17
CA THR A 71 4.36 6.77 8.36
C THR A 71 4.25 7.28 9.81
N GLU A 72 5.25 8.03 10.27
CA GLU A 72 5.40 8.30 11.71
C GLU A 72 4.25 9.01 12.42
N ARG A 73 3.43 9.77 11.69
CA ARG A 73 2.27 10.51 12.22
C ARG A 73 0.93 9.87 11.88
N ASN A 74 0.95 8.74 11.18
CA ASN A 74 -0.22 7.99 10.76
C ASN A 74 0.05 6.48 10.95
N TYR A 75 0.65 6.10 12.07
CA TYR A 75 1.23 4.76 12.26
C TYR A 75 0.21 3.73 12.79
N HIS A 76 -0.47 3.07 11.86
CA HIS A 76 -1.49 2.03 12.06
C HIS A 76 -1.07 0.69 11.39
N PRO A 77 -0.05 -0.02 11.92
CA PRO A 77 0.28 -1.35 11.43
C PRO A 77 -0.87 -2.35 11.70
N PRO A 78 -1.07 -3.38 10.84
CA PRO A 78 -0.22 -3.77 9.72
C PRO A 78 -0.54 -3.04 8.40
N ALA A 79 -1.29 -1.93 8.42
CA ALA A 79 -1.69 -1.15 7.24
C ALA A 79 -2.51 -1.91 6.18
N ILE A 80 -2.95 -3.13 6.48
CA ILE A 80 -3.82 -3.92 5.61
C ILE A 80 -5.21 -3.29 5.62
N ILE A 81 -5.70 -2.95 4.43
CA ILE A 81 -7.00 -2.32 4.21
C ILE A 81 -8.10 -3.40 4.23
N PRO A 82 -9.26 -3.12 4.86
CA PRO A 82 -10.42 -3.98 4.80
C PRO A 82 -10.82 -4.34 3.38
N ASP A 83 -10.98 -5.64 3.14
CA ASP A 83 -11.54 -6.17 1.90
C ASP A 83 -13.03 -5.83 1.80
N PRO A 84 -13.56 -5.49 0.61
CA PRO A 84 -14.97 -5.12 0.45
C PRO A 84 -15.96 -6.22 0.87
N GLU A 85 -15.55 -7.48 0.81
CA GLU A 85 -16.34 -8.63 1.27
C GLU A 85 -16.10 -8.97 2.75
N GLY A 86 -15.34 -8.14 3.49
CA GLY A 86 -15.04 -8.34 4.90
C GLY A 86 -14.05 -9.48 5.15
N ARG A 87 -13.34 -9.95 4.12
CA ARG A 87 -12.32 -10.99 4.30
C ARG A 87 -11.11 -10.39 5.03
N PHE A 88 -10.43 -11.22 5.81
CA PHE A 88 -9.19 -10.85 6.51
C PHE A 88 -9.33 -9.71 7.53
N MET A 89 -10.55 -9.34 7.97
CA MET A 89 -10.74 -8.24 8.92
C MET A 89 -9.85 -8.33 10.16
N GLN A 90 -9.66 -9.54 10.70
CA GLN A 90 -8.78 -9.82 11.84
C GLN A 90 -7.28 -9.53 11.61
N HIS A 91 -6.88 -9.26 10.35
CA HIS A 91 -5.52 -8.91 9.95
C HIS A 91 -5.40 -7.44 9.50
N THR A 92 -6.47 -6.66 9.60
CA THR A 92 -6.48 -5.24 9.19
C THR A 92 -5.95 -4.33 10.30
N PHE A 93 -5.58 -3.10 9.93
CA PHE A 93 -5.24 -2.08 10.93
C PHE A 93 -6.40 -1.77 11.89
N LEU A 94 -7.65 -1.84 11.42
CA LEU A 94 -8.84 -1.64 12.27
C LEU A 94 -8.90 -2.63 13.43
N TYR A 95 -8.55 -3.89 13.18
CA TYR A 95 -8.56 -4.90 14.22
C TYR A 95 -7.43 -4.70 15.24
N GLU A 96 -6.26 -4.23 14.80
CA GLU A 96 -5.19 -3.83 15.73
C GLU A 96 -5.59 -2.60 16.57
N ASP A 97 -6.23 -1.62 15.96
CA ASP A 97 -6.70 -0.43 16.66
C ASP A 97 -7.81 -0.77 17.66
N TYR A 98 -8.70 -1.71 17.32
CA TYR A 98 -9.65 -2.28 18.26
C TYR A 98 -8.98 -2.93 19.47
N LYS A 99 -7.98 -3.79 19.24
CA LYS A 99 -7.25 -4.46 20.34
C LYS A 99 -6.58 -3.43 21.25
N ARG A 100 -5.96 -2.40 20.67
CA ARG A 100 -5.35 -1.29 21.40
C ARG A 100 -6.38 -0.51 22.20
N TRP A 101 -7.52 -0.21 21.60
CA TRP A 101 -8.61 0.51 22.25
C TRP A 101 -9.17 -0.26 23.45
N ILE A 102 -9.40 -1.57 23.33
CA ILE A 102 -9.84 -2.41 24.46
C ILE A 102 -8.83 -2.38 25.59
N TRP A 103 -7.55 -2.54 25.24
CA TRP A 103 -6.46 -2.52 26.20
C TRP A 103 -6.39 -1.19 26.96
N GLU A 104 -6.44 -0.07 26.25
CA GLU A 104 -6.37 1.28 26.83
C GLU A 104 -7.59 1.66 27.65
N LYS A 105 -8.80 1.29 27.19
CA LYS A 105 -10.05 1.60 27.89
C LYS A 105 -10.35 0.63 29.03
N ASN A 106 -9.65 -0.51 29.08
CA ASN A 106 -9.94 -1.60 30.01
C ASN A 106 -11.44 -1.97 29.99
N TYR A 107 -12.01 -2.03 28.79
CA TYR A 107 -13.45 -2.19 28.56
C TYR A 107 -13.70 -3.29 27.54
N TYR A 108 -14.57 -4.24 27.89
CA TYR A 108 -14.93 -5.33 26.99
C TYR A 108 -16.05 -4.89 26.03
N MET A 109 -15.77 -4.98 24.74
CA MET A 109 -16.72 -4.79 23.64
C MET A 109 -16.40 -5.79 22.55
N THR A 110 -17.37 -6.22 21.74
CA THR A 110 -17.06 -7.05 20.56
C THR A 110 -16.46 -6.18 19.44
N PHE A 111 -15.71 -6.80 18.53
CA PHE A 111 -15.15 -6.09 17.38
C PHE A 111 -16.24 -5.44 16.53
N SER A 112 -17.37 -6.13 16.28
CA SER A 112 -18.48 -5.58 15.50
C SER A 112 -19.09 -4.32 16.14
N ALA A 113 -19.35 -4.34 17.45
CA ALA A 113 -19.89 -3.17 18.15
C ALA A 113 -18.87 -2.01 18.21
N TRP A 114 -17.58 -2.33 18.28
CA TRP A 114 -16.53 -1.32 18.17
C TRP A 114 -16.48 -0.70 16.78
N LEU A 115 -16.58 -1.53 15.73
CA LEU A 115 -16.50 -1.11 14.35
C LEU A 115 -17.67 -0.17 13.98
N GLU A 116 -18.89 -0.48 14.43
CA GLU A 116 -20.05 0.40 14.26
C GLU A 116 -19.79 1.80 14.84
N ARG A 117 -19.24 1.88 16.06
CA ARG A 117 -18.88 3.17 16.68
C ARG A 117 -17.74 3.87 15.95
N TRP A 118 -16.78 3.10 15.45
CA TRP A 118 -15.67 3.64 14.67
C TRP A 118 -16.18 4.24 13.35
N GLU A 119 -17.14 3.60 12.69
CA GLU A 119 -17.80 4.10 11.48
C GLU A 119 -18.63 5.37 11.75
N GLU A 120 -19.35 5.43 12.87
CA GLU A 120 -20.06 6.65 13.29
C GLU A 120 -19.11 7.83 13.48
N ALA A 121 -17.92 7.58 14.02
CA ALA A 121 -16.88 8.60 14.23
C ALA A 121 -16.08 8.90 12.94
N ASN A 122 -16.04 7.98 11.99
CA ASN A 122 -15.33 8.07 10.72
C ASN A 122 -16.30 7.80 9.56
N PRO A 123 -17.31 8.66 9.38
CA PRO A 123 -18.35 8.41 8.40
C PRO A 123 -17.71 8.21 7.02
N PHE A 124 -18.25 7.24 6.29
CA PHE A 124 -17.86 6.86 4.93
C PHE A 124 -16.49 6.19 4.74
N ALA A 125 -15.65 6.05 5.78
CA ALA A 125 -14.31 5.46 5.62
C ALA A 125 -14.33 4.02 5.07
N LEU A 126 -15.32 3.20 5.46
CA LEU A 126 -15.50 1.87 4.85
C LEU A 126 -15.90 1.94 3.37
N GLY A 127 -16.58 3.01 2.95
CA GLY A 127 -16.85 3.29 1.55
C GLY A 127 -15.56 3.50 0.78
N ASP A 128 -14.68 4.35 1.29
CA ASP A 128 -13.36 4.65 0.71
C ASP A 128 -12.47 3.40 0.63
N PHE A 129 -12.56 2.48 1.59
CA PHE A 129 -11.78 1.24 1.53
C PHE A 129 -12.07 0.41 0.28
N LYS A 130 -13.26 0.55 -0.32
CA LYS A 130 -13.56 -0.09 -1.61
C LYS A 130 -12.73 0.47 -2.76
N GLU A 131 -12.33 1.73 -2.70
CA GLU A 131 -11.51 2.35 -3.76
C GLU A 131 -10.11 1.73 -3.84
N TYR A 132 -9.55 1.23 -2.73
CA TYR A 132 -8.30 0.48 -2.73
C TYR A 132 -8.36 -0.83 -3.52
N TYR A 133 -9.55 -1.26 -3.93
CA TYR A 133 -9.78 -2.43 -4.76
C TYR A 133 -10.28 -2.06 -6.17
N GLN A 134 -10.41 -0.77 -6.48
CA GLN A 134 -10.85 -0.19 -7.74
C GLN A 134 -9.76 0.72 -8.34
N TYR A 135 -8.56 0.18 -8.53
CA TYR A 135 -7.44 0.89 -9.14
C TYR A 135 -7.55 0.98 -10.66
N ASP A 136 -7.10 2.11 -11.21
CA ASP A 136 -7.02 2.33 -12.66
C ASP A 136 -5.79 1.67 -13.26
N ARG A 137 -4.71 1.57 -12.48
CA ARG A 137 -3.40 1.07 -12.93
C ARG A 137 -2.80 0.12 -11.90
N LEU A 138 -2.17 -0.94 -12.42
CA LEU A 138 -1.25 -1.79 -11.70
C LEU A 138 0.12 -1.67 -12.34
N TYR A 139 1.10 -1.31 -11.54
CA TYR A 139 2.50 -1.31 -11.91
C TYR A 139 3.08 -2.62 -11.39
N PRO A 140 3.37 -3.60 -12.27
CA PRO A 140 4.10 -4.78 -11.85
C PRO A 140 5.48 -4.35 -11.40
N SER A 141 6.03 -5.13 -10.47
CA SER A 141 7.41 -4.98 -10.11
C SER A 141 8.31 -5.04 -11.34
N PRO A 142 9.44 -4.32 -11.30
CA PRO A 142 10.46 -4.42 -12.32
C PRO A 142 11.19 -5.76 -12.33
N GLU A 143 10.70 -6.85 -11.73
CA GLU A 143 11.23 -8.22 -11.93
C GLU A 143 11.55 -8.53 -13.41
N ASP A 144 10.69 -8.08 -14.33
CA ASP A 144 10.90 -8.19 -15.79
C ASP A 144 11.91 -7.15 -16.36
N THR A 145 12.15 -6.05 -15.66
CA THR A 145 13.11 -4.98 -16.00
C THR A 145 14.51 -5.25 -15.42
N ILE A 146 14.62 -6.16 -14.44
CA ILE A 146 15.88 -6.79 -13.96
C ILE A 146 16.32 -7.90 -14.96
N ARG A 147 15.78 -7.94 -16.18
CA ARG A 147 16.32 -8.75 -17.28
C ARG A 147 17.75 -8.31 -17.58
N GLY A 148 18.71 -9.03 -17.02
CA GLY A 148 20.11 -8.91 -17.37
C GLY A 148 20.40 -9.56 -18.72
N ARG A 149 21.68 -9.86 -18.98
CA ARG A 149 22.10 -10.39 -20.28
C ARG A 149 21.72 -11.86 -20.48
N THR A 150 21.43 -12.25 -21.72
CA THR A 150 21.47 -13.65 -22.15
C THR A 150 22.87 -13.96 -22.67
N VAL A 151 23.54 -14.98 -22.12
CA VAL A 151 24.79 -15.52 -22.69
C VAL A 151 24.61 -16.98 -22.98
N CYS A 152 24.84 -17.39 -24.23
CA CYS A 152 24.83 -18.79 -24.65
C CYS A 152 23.64 -19.56 -24.04
N CYS A 153 22.41 -19.10 -24.32
CA CYS A 153 21.15 -19.67 -23.84
C CYS A 153 20.90 -19.69 -22.31
N VAL A 154 21.76 -19.06 -21.52
CA VAL A 154 21.56 -18.89 -20.06
C VAL A 154 21.14 -17.45 -19.76
N TRP A 155 20.09 -17.32 -18.96
CA TRP A 155 19.54 -16.04 -18.50
C TRP A 155 20.25 -15.60 -17.22
N TYR A 156 20.79 -14.37 -17.21
CA TYR A 156 21.36 -13.76 -16.03
C TYR A 156 20.46 -12.61 -15.56
N HIS A 157 20.18 -12.56 -14.25
CA HIS A 157 19.52 -11.40 -13.64
C HIS A 157 20.54 -10.28 -13.44
N MET A 158 20.09 -9.02 -13.58
CA MET A 158 20.93 -7.87 -13.23
C MET A 158 21.21 -7.88 -11.72
N PRO A 159 22.48 -7.74 -11.27
CA PRO A 159 22.80 -7.60 -9.86
C PRO A 159 22.08 -6.38 -9.25
N ILE A 160 21.60 -6.50 -8.02
CA ILE A 160 20.81 -5.45 -7.35
C ILE A 160 21.56 -4.11 -7.23
N GLY A 161 22.89 -4.15 -7.15
CA GLY A 161 23.76 -2.96 -7.09
C GLY A 161 24.05 -2.32 -8.45
N GLU A 162 23.67 -2.96 -9.55
CA GLU A 162 23.79 -2.43 -10.92
C GLU A 162 22.46 -1.87 -11.43
N PHE A 163 21.37 -2.14 -10.72
CA PHE A 163 20.04 -1.69 -11.10
C PHE A 163 19.86 -0.22 -10.72
N ASP A 164 19.68 0.64 -11.72
CA ASP A 164 19.41 2.07 -11.53
C ASP A 164 17.92 2.27 -11.22
N TRP A 165 17.59 2.15 -9.94
CA TRP A 165 16.23 2.24 -9.40
C TRP A 165 15.50 3.54 -9.74
N TRP A 166 16.23 4.62 -10.04
CA TRP A 166 15.66 5.94 -10.30
C TRP A 166 15.25 6.14 -11.76
N ASN A 167 15.81 5.33 -12.68
CA ASN A 167 15.61 5.48 -14.14
C ASN A 167 14.85 4.32 -14.80
N VAL A 168 14.01 3.61 -14.05
CA VAL A 168 13.26 2.45 -14.57
C VAL A 168 11.89 2.86 -15.09
N GLU A 169 11.58 2.49 -16.33
CA GLU A 169 10.22 2.63 -16.85
C GLU A 169 9.24 1.66 -16.17
N PRO A 170 7.99 2.07 -15.90
CA PRO A 170 7.41 3.40 -16.18
C PRO A 170 7.63 4.43 -15.06
N PHE A 171 8.25 4.05 -13.95
CA PHE A 171 8.37 4.86 -12.73
C PHE A 171 9.09 6.19 -13.00
N CYS A 172 10.20 6.20 -13.73
CA CYS A 172 10.93 7.43 -14.10
C CYS A 172 10.19 8.36 -15.08
N ARG A 173 9.03 7.95 -15.62
CA ARG A 173 8.22 8.75 -16.56
C ARG A 173 6.99 9.38 -15.94
N GLU A 174 6.64 9.02 -14.70
CA GLU A 174 5.49 9.59 -14.02
C GLU A 174 5.93 10.64 -13.01
N LYS A 175 5.18 11.76 -12.94
CA LYS A 175 5.38 12.74 -11.87
C LYS A 175 4.88 12.15 -10.52
N PRO A 176 5.58 12.43 -9.40
CA PRO A 176 6.75 13.32 -9.26
C PRO A 176 8.11 12.66 -9.56
N PHE A 177 8.19 11.34 -9.70
CA PHE A 177 9.44 10.60 -9.86
C PHE A 177 10.29 11.03 -11.05
N SER A 178 9.64 11.48 -12.14
CA SER A 178 10.32 12.01 -13.33
C SER A 178 11.05 13.34 -13.12
N GLU A 179 10.83 14.01 -11.98
CA GLU A 179 11.42 15.32 -11.64
C GLU A 179 12.53 15.23 -10.57
N TRP A 180 12.90 14.01 -10.18
CA TRP A 180 13.96 13.74 -9.20
C TRP A 180 15.31 13.69 -9.92
N ASP A 181 15.80 14.85 -10.39
CA ASP A 181 17.19 15.06 -10.82
C ASP A 181 18.10 15.45 -9.64
#